data_AF-A0A8T4XRH8-F1
#
_entry.id   AF-A0A8T4XRH8-F1
#
_cell.length_a   1.000
_cell.length_b   1.000
_cell.length_c   1.000
_cell.angle_alpha   90.00
_cell.angle_beta   90.00
_cell.angle_gamma   90.00
#
_symmetry.space_group_name_H-M   'P 1'
#
loop_
_entity.id
_entity.type
_entity.pdbx_description
1 polymer ?
#
loop_
_entity_poly.entity_id
_entity_poly.type
_entity_poly.pdbx_seq_one_letter_code
_entity_poly.pdbx_strand_id
1 'polypeptide(L)' 'MDRIYALSLFLISLGALLVLHHLIFWQRPFDLADMLHHEFFEAILFTAGVTLLVARRSYKKRGSL' A
#
# COMPACT_ATOMS: atom_id res chain seq x y z
N MET A 1 -18.96 5.53 -4.02
CA MET A 1 -17.55 5.32 -4.41
C MET A 1 -17.39 3.90 -4.92
N ASP A 2 -16.60 3.70 -5.97
CA ASP A 2 -16.23 2.36 -6.45
C ASP A 2 -15.55 1.58 -5.31
N ARG A 3 -16.06 0.39 -4.98
CA ARG A 3 -15.52 -0.43 -3.87
C ARG A 3 -14.03 -0.72 -4.05
N ILE A 4 -13.59 -0.97 -5.29
CA ILE A 4 -12.18 -1.18 -5.64
C ILE A 4 -11.36 0.08 -5.43
N TYR A 5 -11.90 1.25 -5.77
CA TYR A 5 -11.21 2.53 -5.58
C TYR A 5 -11.04 2.86 -4.10
N ALA A 6 -12.10 2.66 -3.31
CA ALA A 6 -12.05 2.84 -1.86
C ALA A 6 -11.06 1.87 -1.20
N LEU A 7 -11.06 0.60 -1.61
CA LEU A 7 -10.11 -0.41 -1.12
C LEU A 7 -8.66 -0.06 -1.50
N SER A 8 -8.44 0.40 -2.73
CA SER A 8 -7.10 0.80 -3.20
C SER A 8 -6.57 1.97 -2.38
N LEU A 9 -7.37 3.02 -2.19
CA LEU A 9 -7.01 4.16 -1.35
C LEU A 9 -6.76 3.75 0.09
N PHE A 10 -7.63 2.89 0.65
CA PHE A 10 -7.47 2.37 2.00
C PHE A 10 -6.13 1.66 2.18
N LEU A 11 -5.78 0.73 1.28
CA LEU A 11 -4.51 0.00 1.31
C LEU A 11 -3.29 0.92 1.18
N ILE A 12 -3.33 1.90 0.26
CA ILE A 12 -2.27 2.89 0.10
C ILE A 12 -2.11 3.71 1.38
N SER A 13 -3.21 4.23 1.93
CA SER A 13 -3.18 5.02 3.15
C SER A 13 -2.70 4.23 4.37
N LEU A 14 -3.10 2.95 4.47
CA LEU A 14 -2.72 2.07 5.56
C LEU A 14 -1.21 1.74 5.49
N GLY A 15 -0.70 1.39 4.31
CA GLY A 15 0.73 1.17 4.10
C GLY A 15 1.55 2.44 4.43
N ALA A 16 1.12 3.61 3.96
CA ALA A 16 1.78 4.87 4.27
C ALA A 16 1.74 5.21 5.77
N LEU A 17 0.63 4.93 6.45
CA LEU A 17 0.49 5.17 7.89
C LEU A 17 1.39 4.25 8.71
N LEU A 18 1.54 2.99 8.30
CA LEU A 18 2.47 2.06 8.92
C LEU A 18 3.91 2.52 8.76
N VAL A 19 4.32 2.98 7.57
CA VAL A 19 5.65 3.59 7.35
C VAL A 19 5.87 4.77 8.29
N LEU A 20 4.89 5.67 8.40
CA LEU A 20 4.98 6.80 9.33
C LEU A 20 5.07 6.35 10.80
N HIS A 21 4.28 5.34 11.17
CA HIS A 21 4.34 4.74 12.51
C HIS A 21 5.73 4.17 12.79
N HIS A 22 6.29 3.38 11.88
CA HIS A 22 7.61 2.78 12.05
C HIS A 22 8.72 3.85 12.14
N LEU A 23 8.68 4.87 11.27
CA LEU A 23 9.64 5.98 11.29
C LEU A 23 9.60 6.79 12.61
N ILE A 24 8.41 7.01 13.18
CA ILE A 24 8.26 7.82 14.40
C ILE A 24 8.67 7.04 15.65
N PHE A 25 8.30 5.76 15.74
CA PHE A 25 8.44 4.99 16.98
C PHE A 25 9.75 4.20 17.06
N TRP A 26 10.24 3.64 15.96
CA TRP A 26 11.41 2.76 15.98
C TRP A 26 12.70 3.43 15.53
N GLN A 27 12.64 4.42 14.63
CA GLN A 27 13.79 5.17 14.09
C GLN A 27 14.99 4.32 13.61
N ARG A 28 14.80 3.00 13.45
CA ARG A 28 15.80 2.03 13.00
C ARG A 28 15.38 1.46 11.65
N PRO A 29 15.66 2.19 10.56
CA PRO A 29 15.46 1.62 9.24
C PRO A 29 16.43 0.44 9.05
N PHE A 30 15.96 -0.64 8.45
CA PHE A 30 16.75 -1.82 8.06
C PHE A 30 17.25 -2.72 9.19
N ASP A 31 16.57 -2.74 10.35
CA ASP A 31 16.80 -3.81 11.32
C ASP A 31 16.19 -5.13 10.79
N LEU A 32 16.92 -6.24 10.84
CA LEU A 32 16.51 -7.49 10.19
C LEU A 32 15.20 -8.04 10.78
N ALA A 33 14.97 -7.79 12.07
CA ALA A 33 13.74 -8.15 12.76
C ALA A 33 12.54 -7.31 12.28
N ASP A 34 12.76 -6.02 12.03
CA ASP A 34 11.74 -5.09 11.55
C ASP A 34 11.48 -5.24 10.05
N MET A 35 12.51 -5.56 9.26
CA MET A 35 12.40 -5.86 7.83
C MET A 35 11.37 -6.97 7.56
N LEU A 36 11.35 -8.02 8.40
CA LEU A 36 10.49 -9.18 8.19
C LEU A 36 9.04 -8.96 8.64
N HIS A 37 8.80 -7.93 9.46
CA HIS A 37 7.50 -7.67 10.06
C HIS A 37 6.96 -6.31 9.60
N HIS A 38 7.51 -5.21 10.11
CA HIS A 38 7.00 -3.87 9.84
C HIS A 38 7.22 -3.46 8.38
N GLU A 39 8.47 -3.46 7.92
CA GLU A 39 8.79 -2.96 6.56
C GLU A 39 8.22 -3.88 5.46
N PHE A 40 8.12 -5.19 5.70
CA PHE A 40 7.50 -6.15 4.77
C PHE A 40 5.99 -5.91 4.61
N PHE A 41 5.25 -5.77 5.70
CA PHE A 41 3.81 -5.54 5.63
C PHE A 41 3.49 -4.14 5.06
N GLU A 42 4.29 -3.14 5.41
CA GLU A 42 4.21 -1.79 4.83
C GLU A 42 4.34 -1.82 3.31
N ALA A 43 5.40 -2.45 2.81
CA ALA A 43 5.67 -2.57 1.38
C ALA A 43 4.55 -3.34 0.67
N ILE A 44 4.07 -4.45 1.22
CA ILE A 44 3.00 -5.26 0.61
C ILE A 44 1.71 -4.46 0.53
N LEU A 45 1.26 -3.85 1.62
CA LEU A 45 0.00 -3.13 1.67
C LEU A 45 0.00 -1.93 0.71
N PHE A 46 1.11 -1.19 0.70
CA PHE A 46 1.27 -0.06 -0.21
C PHE A 46 1.27 -0.51 -1.68
N THR A 47 2.07 -1.53 -2.00
CA THR A 47 2.20 -2.02 -3.38
C THR A 47 0.92 -2.66 -3.88
N ALA A 48 0.20 -3.41 -3.03
CA ALA A 48 -1.11 -3.98 -3.35
C ALA A 48 -2.15 -2.89 -3.65
N GLY A 49 -2.18 -1.83 -2.85
CA GLY A 49 -3.07 -0.69 -3.07
C GLY A 49 -2.79 0.05 -4.39
N VAL A 50 -1.51 0.33 -4.69
CA VAL A 50 -1.10 0.95 -5.97
C VAL A 50 -1.43 0.05 -7.15
N THR A 51 -1.11 -1.25 -7.05
CA THR A 51 -1.38 -2.22 -8.11
C THR A 51 -2.87 -2.31 -8.42
N LEU A 52 -3.71 -2.34 -7.38
CA LEU A 52 -5.16 -2.38 -7.54
C LEU A 52 -5.71 -1.12 -8.21
N LEU A 53 -5.15 0.05 -7.87
CA LEU A 53 -5.52 1.32 -8.48
C LEU A 53 -5.15 1.36 -9.97
N VAL A 54 -3.94 0.92 -10.31
CA VAL A 54 -3.45 0.83 -11.69
C VAL A 54 -4.25 -0.19 -12.50
N ALA A 55 -4.49 -1.37 -11.94
CA ALA A 55 -5.30 -2.42 -12.57
C ALA A 55 -6.71 -1.90 -12.88
N ARG A 56 -7.37 -1.24 -11.91
CA ARG A 56 -8.68 -0.61 -12.14
C ARG A 56 -8.65 0.38 -13.29
N ARG A 57 -7.63 1.25 -13.37
CA ARG A 57 -7.48 2.22 -14.45
C ARG A 57 -7.30 1.53 -15.81
N SER A 58 -6.52 0.45 -15.85
CA SER A 58 -6.30 -0.36 -17.05
C SER A 58 -7.58 -1.06 -17.51
N TYR A 59 -8.35 -1.68 -16.60
CA TYR A 59 -9.64 -2.31 -16.91
C TYR A 59 -10.67 -1.31 -17.40
N LYS A 60 -10.80 -0.15 -16.73
CA LYS A 60 -11.72 0.92 -17.17
C LYS A 60 -11.37 1.43 -18.57
N LYS A 61 -10.08 1.55 -18.90
CA LYS A 61 -9.63 1.94 -20.24
C LYS A 61 -9.96 0.88 -21.30
N ARG A 62 -9.94 -0.40 -20.95
CA ARG A 62 -10.18 -1.52 -21.87
C ARG A 62 -11.67 -1.77 -22.17
N GLY A 63 -12.56 -1.50 -21.22
CA GLY A 63 -14.02 -1.61 -21.40
C GLY A 63 -14.68 -0.38 -22.03
N SER A 64 -13.89 0.60 -22.48
CA SER A 64 -14.33 1.85 -23.14
C SER A 64 -13.90 1.92 -24.61
N LEU A 65 -13.33 0.83 -25.13
CA LEU A 65 -13.02 0.58 -26.55
C LEU A 65 -14.05 -0.42 -27.09
#